data_AF-A0A0F9HNV3-F1
#
_entry.id   AF-A0A0F9HNV3-F1
#
_cell.length_a   1.000
_cell.length_b   1.000
_cell.length_c   1.000
_cell.angle_alpha   90.00
_cell.angle_beta   90.00
_cell.angle_gamma   90.00
#
_symmetry.space_group_name_H-M   'P 1'
#
loop_
_entity.id
_entity.type
_entity.pdbx_description
1 polymer ?
#
loop_
_entity_poly.entity_id
_entity_poly.type
_entity_poly.pdbx_seq_one_letter_code
_entity_poly.pdbx_strand_id
1 'polypeptide(L)'
;MKLESYTLTGGLTPDQIDLMRDKAIDLVEKVGLQVPHEGLLGRLQGINGVSIDKATRMVKFRSDLVLKAISEIQFPLPDYYEDGWVISGGAHQTK
;
A
#
# COMPACT_ATOMS: atom_id res chain seq x y z
N MET A 1 -31.17 5.95 17.71
CA MET A 1 -30.33 5.07 18.54
C MET A 1 -28.95 5.71 18.66
N LYS A 2 -28.63 6.31 19.80
CA LYS A 2 -27.29 6.87 20.07
C LYS A 2 -26.46 5.75 20.67
N LEU A 3 -25.40 5.32 19.98
CA LEU A 3 -24.42 4.40 20.54
C LEU A 3 -23.55 5.20 21.52
N GLU A 4 -24.01 5.30 22.76
CA GLU A 4 -23.22 5.94 23.81
C GLU A 4 -22.02 5.05 24.13
N SER A 5 -20.82 5.62 23.97
CA SER A 5 -19.55 5.11 24.50
C SER A 5 -19.00 3.77 23.98
N TYR A 6 -19.00 3.54 22.66
CA TYR A 6 -18.04 2.58 22.10
C TYR A 6 -16.66 3.24 22.00
N THR A 7 -15.83 3.08 23.03
CA THR A 7 -14.38 3.28 22.91
C THR A 7 -13.76 1.97 22.42
N LEU A 8 -13.12 1.99 21.24
CA LEU A 8 -12.28 0.89 20.77
C LEU A 8 -11.11 0.70 21.74
N THR A 9 -11.27 -0.21 22.70
CA THR A 9 -10.20 -0.63 23.61
C THR A 9 -9.47 -1.82 22.98
N GLY A 10 -8.50 -1.54 22.11
CA GLY A 10 -7.71 -2.53 21.39
C GLY A 10 -7.20 -2.00 20.06
N GLY A 11 -6.30 -2.74 19.41
CA GLY A 11 -5.68 -2.36 18.14
C GLY A 11 -4.17 -2.28 18.25
N LEU A 12 -3.53 -2.02 17.10
CA LEU A 12 -2.09 -1.82 17.03
C LEU A 12 -1.74 -0.42 17.54
N THR A 13 -0.68 -0.32 18.34
CA THR A 13 -0.12 0.98 18.71
C THR A 13 0.47 1.66 17.47
N PRO A 14 0.65 2.99 17.47
CA PRO A 14 1.32 3.69 16.37
C PRO A 14 2.67 3.06 16.00
N ASP A 15 3.50 2.74 17.00
CA ASP A 15 4.79 2.08 16.80
C ASP A 15 4.66 0.70 16.14
N GLN A 16 3.62 -0.06 16.48
CA GLN A 16 3.36 -1.37 15.85
C GLN A 16 2.89 -1.20 14.40
N ILE A 17 2.10 -0.17 14.11
CA ILE A 17 1.67 0.16 12.74
C ILE A 17 2.88 0.55 11.89
N ASP A 18 3.76 1.40 12.41
CA ASP A 18 4.97 1.83 11.71
C ASP A 18 5.92 0.64 11.50
N LEU A 19 6.12 -0.20 12.52
CA LEU A 19 6.90 -1.43 12.38
C LEU A 19 6.30 -2.36 11.30
N MET A 20 4.99 -2.53 11.27
CA MET A 20 4.33 -3.34 10.25
C MET A 20 4.52 -2.76 8.85
N ARG A 21 4.41 -1.43 8.69
CA ARG A 21 4.66 -0.74 7.43
C ARG A 21 6.09 -0.98 6.95
N ASP A 22 7.08 -0.77 7.82
CA ASP A 22 8.49 -0.97 7.49
C ASP A 22 8.78 -2.41 7.09
N LYS A 23 8.22 -3.38 7.81
CA LYS A 23 8.37 -4.80 7.48
C LYS A 23 7.69 -5.19 6.17
N ALA A 24 6.54 -4.59 5.85
CA ALA A 24 5.89 -4.81 4.56
C ALA A 24 6.73 -4.29 3.40
N ILE A 25 7.31 -3.09 3.52
CA ILE A 25 8.21 -2.52 2.50
C ILE A 25 9.46 -3.40 2.33
N ASP A 26 10.05 -3.84 3.43
CA ASP A 26 11.18 -4.78 3.45
C ASP A 26 10.87 -6.08 2.68
N LEU A 27 9.64 -6.61 2.80
CA LEU A 27 9.22 -7.81 2.08
C LEU A 27 9.14 -7.56 0.57
N VAL A 28 8.64 -6.40 0.15
CA VAL A 28 8.56 -6.03 -1.27
C VAL A 28 9.95 -5.91 -1.89
N GLU A 29 10.96 -5.49 -1.13
CA GLU A 29 12.34 -5.43 -1.61
C GLU A 29 13.04 -6.80 -1.58
N LYS A 30 12.91 -7.56 -0.48
CA LYS A 30 13.66 -8.80 -0.28
C LYS A 30 13.03 -10.00 -0.98
N VAL A 31 11.71 -10.14 -0.86
CA VAL A 31 10.93 -11.26 -1.39
C VAL A 31 10.35 -10.90 -2.77
N GLY A 32 9.70 -9.74 -2.86
CA GLY A 32 9.03 -9.28 -4.08
C GLY A 32 7.57 -9.70 -4.16
N LEU A 33 6.95 -9.35 -5.28
CA LEU A 33 5.56 -9.62 -5.64
C LEU A 33 5.50 -10.38 -6.95
N GLN A 34 4.70 -11.44 -7.00
CA GLN A 34 4.48 -12.15 -8.25
C GLN A 34 3.50 -11.35 -9.13
N VAL A 35 3.93 -11.02 -10.35
CA VAL A 35 3.11 -10.25 -11.31
C VAL A 35 2.85 -11.12 -12.54
N PRO A 36 1.76 -11.90 -12.56
CA PRO A 36 1.43 -12.81 -13.67
C PRO A 36 0.79 -12.07 -14.86
N HIS A 37 1.34 -10.92 -15.25
CA HIS A 37 0.79 -10.08 -16.31
C HIS A 37 1.89 -9.44 -17.16
N GLU A 38 2.07 -9.93 -18.39
CA GLU A 38 3.16 -9.51 -19.30
C GLU A 38 3.15 -8.00 -19.59
N GLY A 39 1.96 -7.41 -19.77
CA GLY A 39 1.84 -5.97 -20.01
C GLY A 39 2.32 -5.11 -18.84
N LEU A 40 2.24 -5.62 -17.60
CA LEU A 40 2.74 -4.90 -16.42
C LEU A 40 4.25 -5.12 -16.28
N LEU A 41 4.71 -6.35 -16.47
CA LEU A 41 6.15 -6.66 -16.50
C LEU A 41 6.89 -5.80 -17.53
N GLY A 42 6.31 -5.62 -18.73
CA GLY A 42 6.89 -4.77 -19.78
C GLY A 42 6.96 -3.29 -19.39
N ARG A 43 5.97 -2.76 -18.64
CA ARG A 43 5.99 -1.38 -18.13
C ARG A 43 7.00 -1.19 -17.00
N LEU A 44 7.19 -2.22 -16.18
CA LEU A 44 8.12 -2.20 -15.05
C LEU A 44 9.58 -2.38 -15.50
N GLN A 45 9.78 -2.94 -16.69
CA GLN A 45 11.10 -3.18 -17.23
C GLN A 45 11.84 -1.86 -17.50
N GLY A 46 13.06 -1.74 -16.98
CA GLY A 46 13.90 -0.56 -17.16
C GLY A 46 13.66 0.57 -16.15
N ILE A 47 12.69 0.43 -15.24
CA ILE A 47 12.54 1.37 -14.11
C ILE A 47 13.72 1.16 -13.14
N ASN A 48 14.45 2.22 -12.84
CA ASN A 48 15.53 2.18 -11.85
C ASN A 48 14.97 1.81 -10.47
N GLY A 49 15.56 0.80 -9.83
CA GLY A 49 15.09 0.27 -8.54
C GLY A 49 14.07 -0.87 -8.65
N VAL A 50 13.76 -1.34 -9.86
CA VAL A 50 12.93 -2.53 -10.09
C VAL A 50 13.78 -3.67 -10.63
N SER A 51 13.65 -4.85 -10.03
CA SER A 51 14.26 -6.10 -10.49
C SER A 51 13.18 -7.11 -10.84
N ILE A 52 13.30 -7.77 -11.99
CA ILE A 52 12.31 -8.72 -12.50
C ILE A 52 13.00 -10.04 -12.80
N ASP A 53 12.58 -11.09 -12.11
CA ASP A 53 12.86 -12.47 -12.49
C ASP A 53 11.80 -12.94 -13.50
N LYS A 54 12.22 -13.12 -14.76
CA LYS A 54 11.31 -13.51 -15.86
C LYS A 54 10.86 -14.97 -15.76
N ALA A 55 11.62 -15.85 -15.12
CA ALA A 55 11.25 -17.26 -15.00
C ALA A 55 10.10 -17.46 -14.00
N THR A 56 10.15 -16.73 -12.89
CA THR A 56 9.15 -16.82 -11.81
C THR A 56 8.08 -15.73 -11.86
N ARG A 57 8.30 -14.70 -12.70
CA ARG A 57 7.53 -13.44 -12.75
C ARG A 57 7.53 -12.70 -11.41
N MET A 58 8.61 -12.84 -10.64
CA MET A 58 8.79 -12.14 -9.37
C MET A 58 9.37 -10.75 -9.62
N VAL A 59 8.74 -9.73 -9.06
CA VAL A 59 9.18 -8.34 -9.15
C VAL A 59 9.56 -7.83 -7.76
N LYS A 60 10.77 -7.32 -7.63
CA LYS A 60 11.26 -6.68 -6.40
C LYS A 60 11.41 -5.18 -6.64
N PHE A 61 11.06 -4.39 -5.64
CA PHE A 61 11.15 -2.94 -5.70
C PHE A 61 12.03 -2.46 -4.56
N ARG A 62 12.94 -1.53 -4.84
CA ARG A 62 13.73 -0.86 -3.80
C ARG A 62 12.81 -0.07 -2.87
N SER A 63 13.09 -0.09 -1.57
CA SER A 63 12.21 0.51 -0.55
C SER A 63 11.92 1.99 -0.77
N ASP A 64 12.92 2.78 -1.20
CA ASP A 64 12.78 4.21 -1.51
C ASP A 64 11.78 4.47 -2.66
N LEU A 65 11.77 3.60 -3.67
CA LEU A 65 10.85 3.69 -4.80
C LEU A 65 9.41 3.43 -4.35
N VAL A 66 9.22 2.45 -3.48
CA VAL A 66 7.90 2.12 -2.90
C VAL A 66 7.40 3.27 -2.03
N LEU A 67 8.25 3.79 -1.12
CA LEU A 67 7.92 4.92 -0.27
C LEU A 67 7.56 6.18 -1.07
N LYS A 68 8.33 6.47 -2.11
CA LYS A 68 8.05 7.57 -3.04
C LYS A 68 6.67 7.38 -3.70
N ALA A 69 6.40 6.19 -4.26
CA ALA A 69 5.12 5.90 -4.89
C ALA A 69 3.94 6.06 -3.92
N ILE A 70 4.09 5.64 -2.65
CA ILE A 70 3.05 5.83 -1.62
C ILE A 70 2.83 7.31 -1.31
N SER A 71 3.88 8.13 -1.28
CA SER A 71 3.75 9.57 -1.03
C SER A 71 3.14 10.35 -2.20
N GLU A 72 3.31 9.85 -3.43
CA GLU A 72 2.83 10.50 -4.66
C GLU A 72 1.46 9.99 -5.11
N ILE A 73 0.97 8.87 -4.55
CA ILE A 73 -0.30 8.28 -4.97
C ILE A 73 -1.46 9.21 -4.59
N GLN A 74 -2.27 9.55 -5.58
CA GLN A 74 -3.51 10.27 -5.39
C GLN A 74 -4.65 9.37 -5.80
N PHE A 75 -5.61 9.18 -4.88
CA PHE A 75 -6.85 8.50 -5.19
C PHE A 75 -7.96 9.54 -5.30
N PRO A 76 -8.74 9.55 -6.39
CA PRO A 76 -9.91 10.41 -6.47
C PRO A 76 -10.83 10.04 -5.30
N LEU A 77 -11.14 11.03 -4.45
CA LEU A 77 -12.14 10.85 -3.41
C LEU A 77 -13.52 10.91 -4.07
N PRO A 78 -14.43 9.98 -3.74
CA PRO A 78 -15.79 10.03 -4.25
C PRO A 78 -16.53 11.25 -3.68
N ASP A 79 -17.48 11.78 -4.44
CA ASP A 79 -18.21 13.02 -4.09
C ASP A 79 -18.86 12.97 -2.70
N TYR A 80 -19.25 11.79 -2.22
CA TYR A 80 -19.86 11.56 -0.91
C TYR A 80 -18.87 11.52 0.26
N TYR A 81 -17.57 11.80 0.04
CA TYR A 81 -16.56 11.77 1.10
C TYR A 81 -16.79 12.84 2.18
N GLU A 82 -17.37 13.99 1.84
CA GLU A 82 -17.65 15.05 2.81
C GLU A 82 -18.97 14.86 3.57
N ASP A 83 -19.84 13.96 3.12
CA ASP A 83 -21.22 13.80 3.61
C ASP A 83 -21.38 12.76 4.75
N GLY A 84 -20.31 12.04 5.14
CA GLY A 84 -20.41 11.07 6.23
C GLY A 84 -19.21 10.14 6.42
N TRP A 85 -19.38 9.11 7.26
CA TRP A 85 -18.36 8.12 7.55
C TRP A 85 -18.11 7.22 6.32
N VAL A 86 -16.94 7.35 5.69
CA VAL A 86 -16.49 6.46 4.61
C VAL A 86 -15.71 5.29 5.21
N ILE A 87 -16.22 4.07 5.07
CA ILE A 87 -15.44 2.86 5.34
C ILE A 87 -14.51 2.65 4.15
N SER A 88 -13.24 3.05 4.29
CA SER A 88 -12.20 2.85 3.28
C SER A 88 -11.55 1.47 3.46
N GLY A 89 -11.71 0.60 2.46
CA GLY A 89 -11.02 -0.70 2.38
C GLY A 89 -9.54 -0.60 1.96
N GLY A 90 -8.87 0.52 2.25
CA GLY A 90 -7.44 0.72 1.99
C GLY A 90 -7.08 1.47 0.70
N ALA A 91 -8.06 1.87 -0.12
CA ALA A 91 -7.82 2.65 -1.35
C ALA A 91 -8.10 4.16 -1.20
N HIS A 92 -8.73 4.61 -0.11
CA HIS A 92 -8.97 6.03 0.12
C HIS A 92 -8.10 6.50 1.28
N GLN A 93 -7.21 7.46 1.01
CA GLN A 93 -6.47 8.15 2.04
C GLN A 93 -7.45 8.88 2.98
N THR A 94 -7.22 8.77 4.28
CA THR A 94 -7.68 9.77 5.23
C THR A 94 -6.83 11.03 5.04
N LYS A 95 -7.48 12.19 5.20
CA LYS A 95 -6.88 13.53 5.09
C LYS A 95 -5.61 13.70 5.93
#